data_AF-A0A1M5ZN20-F1
#
_entry.id   AF-A0A1M5ZN20-F1
#
_cell.length_a   1.000
_cell.length_b   1.000
_cell.length_c   1.000
_cell.angle_alpha   90.00
_cell.angle_beta   90.00
_cell.angle_gamma   90.00
#
_symmetry.space_group_name_H-M   'P 1'
#
loop_
_entity.id
_entity.type
_entity.pdbx_description
1 polymer ?
#
loop_
_entity_poly.entity_id
_entity_poly.type
_entity_poly.pdbx_seq_one_letter_code
_entity_poly.pdbx_strand_id
1 'polypeptide(L)'
;MKAIKAANLGVLFLIELGALVAVSYWGFTRDVAAPLAWLLGLGAPAVLIVLWALFGSQKASYKTRGAVRVGFELLWFGAGVAALFAAGAMAWAIAFAAVCAVSKTLAVIWRQ
;
A
#
# COMPACT_ATOMS: atom_id res chain seq x y z
N MET A 1 24.34 -2.70 -11.11
CA MET A 1 22.92 -2.96 -11.48
C MET A 1 22.19 -3.94 -10.56
N LYS A 2 22.70 -5.16 -10.29
CA LYS A 2 21.99 -6.16 -9.46
C LYS A 2 21.63 -5.66 -8.06
N ALA A 3 22.59 -5.05 -7.35
CA ALA A 3 22.36 -4.54 -5.99
C ALA A 3 21.28 -3.44 -5.92
N ILE A 4 21.29 -2.50 -6.88
CA ILE A 4 20.30 -1.41 -6.94
C ILE A 4 18.90 -1.95 -7.23
N LYS A 5 18.79 -2.95 -8.12
CA LYS A 5 17.51 -3.64 -8.39
C LYS A 5 16.99 -4.34 -7.13
N ALA A 6 17.86 -5.03 -6.39
CA ALA A 6 17.48 -5.67 -5.13
C ALA A 6 17.03 -4.65 -4.07
N ALA A 7 17.71 -3.52 -3.97
CA ALA A 7 17.30 -2.42 -3.09
C ALA A 7 15.90 -1.90 -3.45
N ASN A 8 15.60 -1.68 -4.73
CA ASN A 8 14.28 -1.22 -5.15
C ASN A 8 13.18 -2.27 -4.86
N LEU A 9 13.47 -3.57 -4.99
CA LEU A 9 12.54 -4.63 -4.56
C LEU A 9 12.26 -4.55 -3.06
N GLY A 10 13.30 -4.29 -2.25
CA GLY A 10 13.15 -4.02 -0.82
C GLY A 10 12.26 -2.82 -0.55
N VAL A 11 12.46 -1.71 -1.26
CA VAL A 11 11.61 -0.51 -1.13
C VAL A 11 10.16 -0.82 -1.53
N LEU A 12 9.94 -1.51 -2.65
CA LEU A 12 8.60 -1.94 -3.10
C LEU A 12 7.88 -2.76 -2.03
N PHE A 13 8.59 -3.70 -1.39
CA PHE A 13 8.02 -4.46 -0.29
C PHE A 13 7.70 -3.58 0.92
N LEU A 14 8.60 -2.66 1.29
CA LEU A 14 8.39 -1.74 2.41
C LEU A 14 7.20 -0.80 2.17
N ILE A 15 6.99 -0.31 0.95
CA ILE A 15 5.81 0.51 0.65
C ILE A 15 4.52 -0.33 0.63
N GLU A 16 4.57 -1.61 0.26
CA GLU A 16 3.40 -2.50 0.38
C GLU A 16 2.98 -2.65 1.85
N LEU A 17 3.96 -2.87 2.76
CA LEU A 17 3.72 -2.89 4.20
C LEU A 17 3.31 -1.52 4.74
N GLY A 18 3.91 -0.44 4.23
CA GLY A 18 3.60 0.92 4.60
C GLY A 18 2.14 1.29 4.33
N ALA A 19 1.55 0.77 3.24
CA ALA A 19 0.13 0.95 2.96
C ALA A 19 -0.76 0.33 4.06
N LEU A 20 -0.42 -0.87 4.54
CA LEU A 20 -1.14 -1.51 5.65
C LEU A 20 -1.03 -0.67 6.94
N VAL A 21 0.18 -0.24 7.28
CA VAL A 21 0.42 0.60 8.46
C VAL A 21 -0.35 1.93 8.37
N ALA A 22 -0.33 2.56 7.20
CA ALA A 22 -1.05 3.81 6.95
C ALA A 22 -2.57 3.67 7.17
N VAL A 23 -3.17 2.60 6.64
CA VAL A 23 -4.60 2.34 6.81
C VAL A 23 -4.95 2.00 8.26
N SER A 24 -4.12 1.20 8.95
CA SER A 24 -4.31 0.94 10.39
C SER A 24 -4.20 2.23 11.20
N TYR A 25 -3.17 3.05 10.93
CA TYR A 25 -2.93 4.31 11.60
C TYR A 25 -4.11 5.27 11.44
N TRP A 26 -4.64 5.38 10.23
CA TRP A 26 -5.86 6.13 9.97
C TRP A 26 -7.03 5.64 10.83
N GLY A 27 -7.27 4.33 10.89
CA GLY A 27 -8.37 3.77 11.67
C GLY A 27 -8.27 4.07 13.17
N PHE A 28 -7.06 4.04 13.74
CA PHE A 28 -6.81 4.35 15.15
C PHE A 28 -6.74 5.84 15.49
N THR A 29 -6.56 6.72 14.51
CA THR A 29 -6.52 8.19 14.71
C THR A 29 -7.88 8.86 14.54
N ARG A 30 -8.94 8.09 14.26
CA ARG A 30 -10.31 8.62 14.21
C ARG A 30 -10.80 8.98 15.61
N ASP A 31 -11.39 10.17 15.72
CA ASP A 31 -12.10 10.62 16.92
C ASP A 31 -13.48 9.95 17.00
N VAL A 32 -13.50 8.69 17.46
CA VAL A 32 -14.68 7.84 17.59
C VAL A 32 -14.58 6.96 18.83
N ALA A 33 -15.69 6.35 19.25
CA ALA A 33 -15.69 5.40 20.36
C ALA A 33 -14.69 4.26 20.16
N ALA A 34 -14.03 3.82 21.23
CA ALA A 34 -12.93 2.85 21.16
C ALA A 34 -13.26 1.59 20.34
N PRO A 35 -14.40 0.89 20.51
CA PRO A 35 -14.72 -0.29 19.70
C PRO A 35 -14.73 -0.01 18.20
N LEU A 36 -15.18 1.18 17.79
CA LEU A 36 -15.19 1.58 16.39
C LEU A 36 -13.78 1.88 15.88
N ALA A 37 -12.92 2.50 16.69
CA ALA A 37 -11.51 2.71 16.34
C ALA A 37 -10.77 1.37 16.15
N TRP A 38 -11.02 0.37 17.01
CA TRP A 38 -10.50 -0.99 16.83
C TRP A 38 -11.00 -1.64 15.54
N LEU A 39 -12.30 -1.53 15.27
CA LEU A 39 -12.90 -2.07 14.05
C LEU A 39 -12.27 -1.43 12.79
N LEU A 40 -12.04 -0.13 12.78
CA LEU A 40 -11.40 0.55 11.65
C LEU A 40 -9.91 0.21 11.56
N GLY A 41 -9.17 0.32 12.67
CA GLY A 41 -7.73 0.12 12.75
C GLY A 41 -7.28 -1.32 12.46
N LEU A 42 -8.14 -2.31 12.68
CA LEU A 42 -7.88 -3.73 12.38
C LEU A 42 -8.65 -4.23 11.15
N GLY A 43 -9.89 -3.77 10.96
CA GLY A 43 -10.73 -4.22 9.85
C GLY A 43 -10.25 -3.67 8.50
N ALA A 44 -9.83 -2.42 8.44
CA ALA A 44 -9.33 -1.82 7.20
C ALA A 44 -8.04 -2.49 6.67
N PRO A 45 -6.98 -2.74 7.47
CA PRO A 45 -5.84 -3.52 6.99
C PRO A 45 -6.20 -4.99 6.71
N ALA A 46 -7.15 -5.59 7.44
CA ALA A 46 -7.61 -6.95 7.15
C ALA A 46 -8.26 -7.05 5.76
N VAL A 47 -9.07 -6.07 5.37
CA VAL A 47 -9.65 -5.98 4.02
C VAL A 47 -8.54 -5.88 2.96
N LEU A 48 -7.54 -5.03 3.18
CA LEU A 48 -6.37 -4.95 2.28
C LEU A 48 -5.65 -6.30 2.19
N ILE A 49 -5.35 -6.96 3.31
CA ILE A 49 -4.69 -8.28 3.31
C ILE A 49 -5.48 -9.29 2.47
N VAL A 50 -6.81 -9.32 2.59
CA VAL A 50 -7.66 -10.21 1.79
C VAL A 50 -7.57 -9.85 0.30
N LEU A 51 -7.67 -8.57 -0.06
CA LEU A 51 -7.53 -8.13 -1.45
C LEU A 51 -6.15 -8.50 -2.02
N TRP A 52 -5.09 -8.37 -1.24
CA TRP A 52 -3.76 -8.80 -1.64
C TRP A 52 -3.67 -10.30 -1.84
N ALA A 53 -4.21 -11.10 -0.91
CA ALA A 53 -4.22 -12.55 -1.03
C ALA A 53 -4.96 -13.00 -2.30
N LEU A 54 -6.07 -12.32 -2.65
CA LEU A 54 -6.90 -12.63 -3.80
C LEU A 54 -6.30 -12.20 -5.15
N PHE A 55 -5.64 -11.04 -5.21
CA PHE A 55 -5.24 -10.38 -6.46
C PHE A 55 -3.75 -10.10 -6.62
N GLY A 56 -3.04 -9.86 -5.51
CA GLY A 56 -1.65 -9.40 -5.48
C GLY A 56 -0.63 -10.52 -5.30
N SER A 57 -0.99 -11.57 -4.55
CA SER A 57 -0.13 -12.71 -4.20
C SER A 57 0.33 -13.53 -5.41
N GLN A 58 1.52 -14.14 -5.31
CA GLN A 58 1.98 -15.13 -6.32
C GLN A 58 1.04 -16.34 -6.44
N LYS A 59 0.34 -16.66 -5.34
CA LYS A 59 -0.67 -17.72 -5.26
C LYS A 59 -2.11 -17.17 -5.32
N ALA A 60 -2.28 -15.92 -5.78
CA ALA A 60 -3.58 -15.29 -5.93
C ALA A 60 -4.53 -16.15 -6.77
N SER A 61 -5.76 -16.33 -6.27
CA SER A 61 -6.85 -16.98 -7.00
C SER A 61 -7.18 -16.24 -8.29
N TYR A 62 -7.11 -14.90 -8.25
CA TYR A 62 -7.40 -14.01 -9.37
C TYR A 62 -6.13 -13.25 -9.78
N LYS A 63 -5.22 -13.95 -10.47
CA LYS A 63 -3.97 -13.33 -10.93
C LYS A 63 -4.24 -12.15 -11.85
N THR A 64 -3.95 -10.96 -11.35
CA THR A 64 -4.08 -9.73 -12.12
C THR A 64 -2.93 -9.61 -13.13
N ARG A 65 -3.24 -9.16 -14.35
CA ARG A 65 -2.27 -8.95 -15.44
C ARG A 65 -2.57 -7.63 -16.15
N GLY A 66 -1.54 -7.05 -16.79
CA GLY A 66 -1.67 -5.84 -17.59
C GLY A 66 -2.35 -4.70 -16.83
N ALA A 67 -3.36 -4.07 -17.46
CA ALA A 67 -4.08 -2.93 -16.89
C ALA A 67 -4.73 -3.23 -15.53
N VAL A 68 -5.22 -4.46 -15.30
CA VAL A 68 -5.85 -4.83 -14.03
C VAL A 68 -4.83 -4.84 -12.89
N ARG A 69 -3.59 -5.28 -13.16
CA ARG A 69 -2.50 -5.25 -12.18
C ARG A 69 -2.15 -3.81 -11.80
N VAL A 70 -2.07 -2.92 -12.80
CA VAL A 70 -1.81 -1.49 -12.58
C VAL A 70 -2.92 -0.85 -11.75
N GLY A 71 -4.19 -1.16 -12.06
CA GLY A 71 -5.34 -0.69 -11.29
C GLY A 71 -5.29 -1.18 -9.83
N PHE A 72 -4.98 -2.45 -9.61
CA PHE A 72 -4.82 -3.00 -8.26
C PHE A 72 -3.71 -2.30 -7.48
N GLU A 73 -2.55 -2.07 -8.11
CA GLU A 73 -1.44 -1.38 -7.47
C GLU A 73 -1.78 0.08 -7.15
N LEU A 74 -2.45 0.78 -8.07
CA LEU A 74 -2.92 2.14 -7.82
C LEU A 74 -3.88 2.20 -6.64
N LEU A 75 -4.80 1.24 -6.52
CA LEU A 75 -5.68 1.12 -5.36
C LEU A 75 -4.90 0.81 -4.08
N TRP A 76 -3.92 -0.09 -4.14
CA TRP A 76 -3.11 -0.49 -2.99
C TRP A 76 -2.32 0.69 -2.40
N PHE A 77 -1.50 1.34 -3.22
CA PHE A 77 -0.68 2.46 -2.77
C PHE A 77 -1.52 3.72 -2.56
N GLY A 78 -2.54 3.92 -3.40
CA GLY A 78 -3.50 5.02 -3.25
C GLY A 78 -4.26 4.95 -1.94
N ALA A 79 -4.65 3.76 -1.46
CA ALA A 79 -5.27 3.58 -0.16
C ALA A 79 -4.35 4.03 0.99
N GLY A 80 -3.07 3.68 0.93
CA GLY A 80 -2.08 4.15 1.91
C GLY A 80 -1.91 5.66 1.92
N VAL A 81 -1.79 6.29 0.75
CA VAL A 81 -1.71 7.76 0.62
C VAL A 81 -2.98 8.43 1.14
N ALA A 82 -4.15 7.94 0.73
CA ALA A 82 -5.44 8.48 1.15
C ALA A 82 -5.65 8.35 2.67
N ALA A 83 -5.23 7.24 3.26
CA ALA A 83 -5.30 7.02 4.70
C ALA A 83 -4.41 7.99 5.48
N LEU A 84 -3.15 8.16 5.06
CA LEU A 84 -2.25 9.15 5.68
C LEU A 84 -2.80 10.57 5.56
N PHE A 85 -3.33 10.94 4.40
CA PHE A 85 -3.97 12.22 4.19
C PHE A 85 -5.19 12.42 5.11
N ALA A 86 -6.07 11.41 5.17
CA ALA A 86 -7.26 11.45 6.02
C ALA A 86 -6.94 11.42 7.53
N ALA A 87 -5.76 10.93 7.91
CA ALA A 87 -5.23 10.99 9.27
C ALA A 87 -4.58 12.34 9.60
N GLY A 88 -4.54 13.30 8.66
CA GLY A 88 -3.89 14.61 8.84
C GLY A 88 -2.36 14.57 8.69
N ALA A 89 -1.78 13.43 8.35
CA ALA A 89 -0.35 13.23 8.21
C ALA A 89 0.16 13.62 6.81
N MET A 90 -0.08 14.87 6.40
CA MET A 90 0.18 15.36 5.03
C MET A 90 1.61 15.12 4.56
N ALA A 91 2.61 15.45 5.39
CA ALA A 91 4.02 15.26 5.04
C ALA A 91 4.34 13.78 4.74
N TRP A 92 3.79 12.86 5.54
CA TRP A 92 3.93 11.43 5.33
C TRP A 92 3.18 10.94 4.09
N ALA A 93 1.98 11.46 3.83
CA ALA A 93 1.22 11.13 2.62
C ALA A 93 2.00 11.49 1.34
N ILE A 94 2.58 12.69 1.29
CA ILE A 94 3.40 13.16 0.16
C ILE A 94 4.67 12.32 0.02
N ALA A 95 5.39 12.09 1.12
CA ALA A 95 6.60 11.28 1.11
C ALA A 95 6.31 9.85 0.61
N PHE A 96 5.26 9.22 1.14
CA PHE A 96 4.84 7.89 0.73
C PHE A 96 4.44 7.83 -0.74
N ALA A 97 3.66 8.80 -1.22
CA ALA A 97 3.29 8.91 -2.64
C ALA A 97 4.52 9.06 -3.54
N ALA A 98 5.48 9.89 -3.16
CA ALA A 98 6.72 10.11 -3.91
C ALA A 98 7.56 8.82 -3.99
N VAL A 99 7.74 8.13 -2.87
CA VAL A 99 8.49 6.85 -2.84
C VAL A 99 7.78 5.80 -3.70
N CYS A 100 6.45 5.70 -3.61
CA CYS A 100 5.68 4.79 -4.45
C CYS A 100 5.88 5.09 -5.94
N ALA A 101 5.75 6.36 -6.35
CA ALA A 101 5.89 6.78 -7.73
C ALA A 101 7.30 6.49 -8.27
N VAL A 102 8.34 6.84 -7.52
CA VAL A 102 9.74 6.61 -7.91
C VAL A 102 10.02 5.10 -8.02
N SER A 103 9.75 4.33 -6.98
CA SER A 103 10.08 2.89 -6.97
C SER A 103 9.30 2.09 -8.00
N LYS A 104 8.02 2.43 -8.25
CA LYS A 104 7.23 1.80 -9.32
C LYS A 104 7.73 2.17 -10.70
N THR A 105 8.09 3.44 -10.93
CA THR A 105 8.66 3.87 -12.21
C THR A 105 9.97 3.13 -12.49
N LEU A 106 10.85 3.01 -11.49
CA LEU A 106 12.08 2.23 -11.59
C LEU A 106 11.80 0.76 -11.89
N ALA A 107 10.80 0.16 -11.25
CA ALA A 107 10.42 -1.23 -11.49
C ALA A 107 9.97 -1.46 -12.94
N VAL A 108 9.18 -0.55 -13.50
CA VAL A 108 8.74 -0.60 -14.91
C VAL A 108 9.94 -0.46 -15.86
N ILE A 109 10.82 0.53 -15.65
CA ILE A 109 12.00 0.76 -16.49
C ILE A 109 12.96 -0.44 -16.44
N TRP A 110 13.14 -1.04 -15.27
CA TRP A 110 14.06 -2.14 -15.05
C TRP A 110 13.47 -3.53 -15.27
N ARG A 111 12.17 -3.61 -15.63
CA ARG A 111 11.39 -4.85 -15.81
C ARG A 111 11.49 -5.77 -14.59
N GLN A 112 11.23 -5.21 -13.41
CA GLN A 112 11.21 -5.92 -12.13
C GLN A 112 9.83 -6.46 -11.77
#